data_AF-A0A101SL59-F1
#
_entry.id   AF-A0A101SL59-F1
#
_cell.length_a   1.000
_cell.length_b   1.000
_cell.length_c   1.000
_cell.angle_alpha   90.00
_cell.angle_beta   90.00
_cell.angle_gamma   90.00
#
_symmetry.space_group_name_H-M   'P 1'
#
loop_
_entity.id
_entity.type
_entity.pdbx_description
1 polymer ?
#
loop_
_entity_poly.entity_id
_entity_poly.type
_entity_poly.pdbx_seq_one_letter_code
_entity_poly.pdbx_strand_id
1 'polypeptide(L)'
;MVQPRPVSFTTPRPLQAPTTPVTAPQSPPAPRRPTPTQPLTLPVTPTSTPTIQRLAPPTPPAPPRTPPKPPPAPEPAETRNGGASPPPAFDPRALTDFQLDELTHRLTGRITRLLRTELRLDRERIGRLRDPRH
;
A
#
# COMPACT_ATOMS: atom_id res chain seq x y z
N MET A 1 -0.44 -22.32 51.49
CA MET A 1 -1.61 -22.73 50.67
C MET A 1 -2.52 -21.52 50.53
N VAL A 2 -2.49 -20.82 49.39
CA VAL A 2 -3.35 -19.66 49.13
C VAL A 2 -4.32 -20.08 48.04
N GLN A 3 -5.62 -20.18 48.37
CA GLN A 3 -6.65 -20.50 47.39
C GLN A 3 -6.97 -19.26 46.54
N PRO A 4 -7.11 -19.39 45.21
CA PRO A 4 -7.61 -18.30 44.38
C PRO A 4 -9.14 -18.17 44.54
N ARG A 5 -9.61 -16.92 44.70
CA ARG A 5 -11.03 -16.58 44.70
C ARG A 5 -11.61 -16.70 43.28
N PRO A 6 -12.82 -17.24 43.10
CA PRO A 6 -13.48 -17.23 41.80
C PRO A 6 -13.98 -15.82 41.45
N VAL A 7 -13.69 -15.37 40.23
CA VAL A 7 -14.28 -14.17 39.62
C VAL A 7 -15.58 -14.58 38.92
N SER A 8 -16.69 -13.95 39.31
CA SER A 8 -17.99 -14.15 38.67
C SER A 8 -18.05 -13.36 37.36
N PHE A 9 -18.32 -14.03 36.25
CA PHE A 9 -18.64 -13.37 34.98
C PHE A 9 -20.15 -13.11 34.91
N THR A 10 -20.53 -11.83 34.87
CA THR A 10 -21.90 -11.41 34.56
C THR A 10 -22.12 -11.46 33.05
N THR A 11 -22.98 -12.36 32.59
CA THR A 11 -23.44 -12.42 31.19
C THR A 11 -24.34 -11.22 30.87
N PRO A 12 -24.12 -10.48 29.77
CA PRO A 12 -25.05 -9.44 29.36
C PRO A 12 -26.35 -10.06 28.82
N ARG A 13 -27.48 -9.54 29.32
CA ARG A 13 -28.84 -9.87 28.91
C ARG A 13 -29.06 -9.49 27.44
N PRO A 14 -29.66 -10.36 26.59
CA PRO A 14 -30.00 -9.98 25.23
C PRO A 14 -31.10 -8.90 25.25
N LEU A 15 -30.90 -7.83 24.48
CA LEU A 15 -31.94 -6.84 24.21
C LEU A 15 -33.08 -7.53 23.41
N GLN A 16 -34.28 -7.56 24.00
CA GLN A 16 -35.49 -7.98 23.31
C GLN A 16 -35.91 -6.88 22.32
N ALA A 17 -36.14 -7.25 21.06
CA ALA A 17 -36.72 -6.36 20.06
C ALA A 17 -38.20 -6.07 20.40
N PRO A 18 -38.68 -4.83 20.22
CA PRO A 18 -40.09 -4.51 20.42
C PRO A 18 -40.95 -5.21 19.35
N THR A 19 -41.92 -6.01 19.80
CA THR A 19 -43.00 -6.56 18.96
C THR A 19 -44.03 -5.47 18.67
N THR A 20 -44.08 -4.99 17.44
CA THR A 20 -45.21 -4.18 16.93
C THR A 20 -46.27 -5.09 16.29
N PRO A 21 -47.57 -4.82 16.48
CA PRO A 21 -48.66 -5.61 15.91
C PRO A 21 -48.68 -5.51 14.37
N VAL A 22 -48.97 -6.64 13.73
CA VAL A 22 -49.09 -6.76 12.28
C VAL A 22 -50.37 -6.05 11.81
N THR A 23 -50.23 -5.08 10.91
CA THR A 23 -51.32 -4.51 10.11
C THR A 23 -51.24 -5.14 8.72
N ALA A 24 -52.35 -5.70 8.24
CA ALA A 24 -52.46 -6.34 6.93
C ALA A 24 -52.12 -5.36 5.77
N PRO A 25 -51.59 -5.85 4.64
CA PRO A 25 -51.12 -5.00 3.54
C PRO A 25 -52.29 -4.37 2.76
N GLN A 26 -52.28 -3.04 2.62
CA GLN A 26 -53.04 -2.35 1.58
C GLN A 26 -52.29 -2.45 0.25
N SER A 27 -53.01 -2.80 -0.83
CA SER A 27 -52.48 -2.88 -2.19
C SER A 27 -51.92 -1.52 -2.67
N PRO A 28 -50.76 -1.49 -3.34
CA PRO A 28 -50.20 -0.25 -3.88
C PRO A 28 -50.97 0.26 -5.11
N PRO A 29 -51.03 1.59 -5.33
CA PRO A 29 -51.57 2.17 -6.56
C PRO A 29 -50.68 1.85 -7.77
N ALA A 30 -51.31 1.68 -8.94
CA ALA A 30 -50.66 1.31 -10.20
C ALA A 30 -49.51 2.26 -10.60
N PRO A 31 -48.42 1.75 -11.20
CA PRO A 31 -47.29 2.57 -11.64
C PRO A 31 -47.69 3.48 -12.81
N ARG A 32 -47.41 4.78 -12.64
CA ARG A 32 -47.48 5.77 -13.72
C ARG A 32 -46.36 5.51 -14.73
N ARG A 33 -46.70 5.55 -16.01
CA ARG A 33 -45.81 5.39 -17.17
C ARG A 33 -44.65 6.40 -17.09
N PRO A 34 -43.38 6.00 -17.25
CA PRO A 34 -42.28 6.95 -17.33
C PRO A 34 -42.36 7.73 -18.65
N THR A 35 -42.23 9.05 -18.55
CA THR A 35 -41.92 9.96 -19.65
C THR A 35 -40.53 9.64 -20.22
N PRO A 36 -40.26 9.87 -21.51
CA PRO A 36 -38.94 9.66 -22.08
C PRO A 36 -37.99 10.74 -21.55
N THR A 37 -37.09 10.35 -20.64
CA THR A 37 -35.93 11.16 -20.26
C THR A 37 -34.93 11.13 -21.41
N GLN A 38 -34.57 12.30 -21.91
CA GLN A 38 -33.60 12.48 -22.99
C GLN A 38 -32.25 11.83 -22.64
N PRO A 39 -31.51 11.30 -23.62
CA PRO A 39 -30.19 10.73 -23.37
C PRO A 39 -29.22 11.84 -22.94
N LEU A 40 -28.69 11.70 -21.73
CA LEU A 40 -27.57 12.51 -21.25
C LEU A 40 -26.32 12.03 -21.99
N THR A 41 -25.79 12.85 -22.89
CA THR A 41 -24.54 12.60 -23.61
C THR A 41 -23.38 12.54 -22.61
N LEU A 42 -22.74 11.38 -22.51
CA LEU A 42 -21.50 11.21 -21.77
C LEU A 42 -20.34 11.85 -22.56
N PRO A 43 -19.41 12.59 -21.92
CA PRO A 43 -18.19 13.00 -22.60
C PRO A 43 -17.35 11.75 -22.92
N VAL A 44 -17.13 11.50 -24.21
CA VAL A 44 -16.17 10.52 -24.69
C VAL A 44 -14.78 11.03 -24.35
N THR A 45 -14.09 10.38 -23.41
CA THR A 45 -12.66 10.60 -23.21
C THR A 45 -11.92 10.08 -24.44
N PRO A 46 -11.01 10.86 -25.06
CA PRO A 46 -10.26 10.37 -26.21
C PRO A 46 -9.33 9.24 -25.78
N THR A 47 -9.46 8.09 -26.45
CA THR A 47 -8.54 6.95 -26.37
C THR A 47 -7.12 7.43 -26.68
N SER A 48 -6.22 7.39 -25.70
CA SER A 48 -4.79 7.60 -25.94
C SER A 48 -4.26 6.46 -26.82
N THR A 49 -3.88 6.79 -28.05
CA THR A 49 -3.17 5.85 -28.92
C THR A 49 -1.76 5.62 -28.36
N PRO A 50 -1.28 4.36 -28.29
CA PRO A 50 0.10 4.11 -27.90
C PRO A 50 1.02 4.59 -29.03
N THR A 51 1.79 5.65 -28.78
CA THR A 51 2.91 6.03 -29.65
C THR A 51 4.00 4.97 -29.52
N ILE A 52 4.26 4.24 -30.61
CA ILE A 52 5.41 3.34 -30.70
C ILE A 52 6.68 4.18 -30.78
N GLN A 53 7.48 4.19 -29.71
CA GLN A 53 8.81 4.79 -29.71
C GLN A 53 9.78 3.84 -30.43
N ARG A 54 10.21 4.22 -31.63
CA ARG A 54 11.25 3.50 -32.37
C ARG A 54 12.60 3.77 -31.68
N LEU A 55 13.25 2.73 -31.17
CA LEU A 55 14.63 2.81 -30.69
C LEU A 55 15.55 3.26 -31.83
N ALA A 56 16.35 4.29 -31.57
CA ALA A 56 17.42 4.69 -32.48
C ALA A 56 18.45 3.55 -32.62
N PRO A 57 19.10 3.40 -33.79
CA PRO A 57 20.13 2.38 -33.97
C PRO A 57 21.30 2.61 -33.01
N PRO A 58 21.94 1.53 -32.51
CA PRO A 58 23.06 1.66 -31.59
C PRO A 58 24.26 2.29 -32.29
N THR A 59 24.83 3.32 -31.65
CA THR A 59 26.09 3.95 -32.06
C THR A 59 27.24 2.95 -31.83
N PRO A 60 28.24 2.85 -32.72
CA PRO A 60 29.36 1.95 -32.52
C PRO A 60 30.14 2.31 -31.24
N PRO A 61 30.74 1.32 -30.56
CA PRO A 61 31.49 1.55 -29.33
C PRO A 61 32.74 2.40 -29.60
N ALA A 62 32.98 3.37 -28.73
CA ALA A 62 34.18 4.19 -28.78
C ALA A 62 35.43 3.33 -28.51
N PRO A 63 36.59 3.67 -29.11
CA PRO A 63 37.84 2.96 -28.83
C PRO A 63 38.22 3.08 -27.35
N PRO A 64 38.92 2.07 -26.79
CA PRO A 64 39.33 2.08 -25.40
C PRO A 64 40.30 3.24 -25.14
N ARG A 65 39.93 4.12 -24.23
CA ARG A 65 40.80 5.19 -23.75
C ARG A 65 41.86 4.59 -22.84
N THR A 66 43.13 4.85 -23.11
CA THR A 66 44.20 4.60 -22.15
C THR A 66 43.99 5.50 -20.93
N PRO A 67 44.04 4.95 -19.70
CA PRO A 67 43.88 5.76 -18.51
C PRO A 67 45.09 6.70 -18.35
N PRO A 68 44.86 7.97 -17.99
CA PRO A 68 45.96 8.87 -17.64
C PRO A 68 46.68 8.32 -16.40
N LYS A 69 48.01 8.53 -16.35
CA LYS A 69 48.86 8.19 -15.21
C LYS A 69 48.28 8.80 -13.93
N PRO A 70 48.10 8.03 -12.85
CA PRO A 70 47.56 8.57 -11.61
C PRO A 70 48.50 9.64 -11.05
N PRO A 71 47.96 10.73 -10.46
CA PRO A 71 48.77 11.69 -9.73
C PRO A 71 49.49 11.00 -8.56
N PRO A 72 50.61 11.55 -8.08
CA PRO A 72 51.25 11.04 -6.88
C PRO A 72 50.22 10.94 -5.74
N ALA A 73 50.25 9.81 -5.02
CA ALA A 73 49.31 9.54 -3.96
C ALA A 73 49.33 10.70 -2.96
N PRO A 74 48.16 11.24 -2.56
CA PRO A 74 48.12 12.11 -1.41
C PRO A 74 48.70 11.31 -0.24
N GLU A 75 49.61 11.92 0.53
CA GLU A 75 49.97 11.40 1.85
C GLU A 75 48.69 10.99 2.58
N PRO A 76 48.69 9.92 3.38
CA PRO A 76 47.51 9.57 4.15
C PRO A 76 47.14 10.82 4.94
N ALA A 77 46.07 11.48 4.51
CA ALA A 77 45.41 12.46 5.33
C ALA A 77 45.10 11.65 6.57
N GLU A 78 45.87 11.87 7.64
CA GLU A 78 45.45 11.52 8.98
C GLU A 78 43.98 11.89 8.97
N THR A 79 43.13 10.87 9.10
CA THR A 79 41.70 11.09 9.09
C THR A 79 41.54 12.17 10.12
N ARG A 80 41.22 13.39 9.67
CA ARG A 80 40.91 14.48 10.56
C ARG A 80 39.58 14.04 11.13
N ASN A 81 39.66 13.12 12.09
CA ASN A 81 38.76 12.90 13.18
C ASN A 81 38.82 14.21 13.96
N GLY A 82 38.42 15.30 13.33
CA GLY A 82 38.26 16.59 13.93
C GLY A 82 37.03 16.44 14.80
N GLY A 83 37.20 15.81 15.96
CA GLY A 83 36.24 15.73 17.06
C GLY A 83 34.77 15.67 16.65
N ALA A 84 34.43 14.93 15.58
CA ALA A 84 33.04 14.80 15.18
C ALA A 84 32.45 13.80 16.15
N SER A 85 31.82 14.32 17.21
CA SER A 85 30.99 13.55 18.11
C SER A 85 30.12 12.60 17.27
N PRO A 86 29.95 11.32 17.70
CA PRO A 86 29.05 10.42 17.01
C PRO A 86 27.69 11.11 16.82
N PRO A 87 27.03 10.89 15.66
CA PRO A 87 25.71 11.48 15.43
C PRO A 87 24.80 11.09 16.60
N PRO A 88 23.91 12.00 17.03
CA PRO A 88 23.03 11.72 18.15
C PRO A 88 22.24 10.44 17.88
N ALA A 89 22.12 9.60 18.91
CA ALA A 89 21.33 8.38 18.83
C ALA A 89 19.88 8.72 18.45
N PHE A 90 19.27 7.91 17.58
CA PHE A 90 17.88 8.10 17.21
C PHE A 90 16.97 7.86 18.41
N ASP A 91 16.23 8.89 18.83
CA ASP A 91 15.23 8.77 19.87
C ASP A 91 13.82 8.69 19.25
N PRO A 92 13.15 7.53 19.28
CA PRO A 92 11.80 7.38 18.75
C PRO A 92 10.77 8.18 19.55
N ARG A 93 11.06 8.56 20.80
CA ARG A 93 10.13 9.33 21.65
C ARG A 93 10.14 10.82 21.33
N ALA A 94 11.17 11.30 20.64
CA ALA A 94 11.26 12.68 20.19
C ALA A 94 10.46 12.95 18.89
N LEU A 95 9.86 11.92 18.27
CA LEU A 95 9.05 12.07 17.07
C LEU A 95 7.74 12.79 17.37
N THR A 96 7.36 13.70 16.47
CA THR A 96 6.04 14.32 16.52
C THR A 96 4.97 13.37 16.00
N ASP A 97 3.71 13.57 16.39
CA ASP A 97 2.59 12.73 15.96
C ASP A 97 2.47 12.68 14.42
N PHE A 98 2.66 13.83 13.76
CA PHE A 98 2.65 13.90 12.29
C PHE A 98 3.77 13.06 11.65
N GLN A 99 4.97 13.07 12.22
CA GLN A 99 6.08 12.26 11.72
C GLN A 99 5.81 10.76 11.94
N LEU A 100 5.18 10.41 13.05
CA LEU A 100 4.77 9.05 13.34
C LEU A 100 3.70 8.57 12.35
N ASP A 101 2.71 9.41 12.05
CA ASP A 101 1.66 9.13 11.08
C ASP A 101 2.23 8.95 9.67
N GLU A 102 3.11 9.87 9.24
CA GLU A 102 3.81 9.78 7.95
C GLU A 102 4.66 8.51 7.86
N LEU A 103 5.43 8.21 8.90
CA LEU A 103 6.24 6.99 8.96
C LEU A 103 5.35 5.75 8.87
N THR A 104 4.26 5.72 9.64
CA THR A 104 3.30 4.62 9.66
C THR A 104 2.66 4.42 8.29
N HIS A 105 2.26 5.51 7.63
CA HIS A 105 1.68 5.47 6.30
C HIS A 105 2.66 4.89 5.27
N ARG A 106 3.92 5.36 5.28
CA ARG A 106 4.97 4.86 4.39
C ARG A 106 5.30 3.40 4.65
N LEU A 107 5.39 3.02 5.92
CA LEU A 107 5.75 1.66 6.32
C LEU A 107 4.64 0.66 5.96
N THR A 108 3.38 1.01 6.22
CA THR A 108 2.23 0.17 5.89
C THR A 108 2.15 -0.11 4.38
N GLY A 109 2.31 0.93 3.56
CA GLY A 109 2.32 0.78 2.10
C GLY A 109 3.44 -0.15 1.62
N ARG A 110 4.65 0.01 2.17
CA ARG A 110 5.81 -0.81 1.80
C ARG A 110 5.67 -2.26 2.24
N ILE A 111 5.32 -2.49 3.52
CA ILE A 111 5.17 -3.84 4.08
C ILE A 111 4.07 -4.60 3.35
N THR A 112 2.90 -3.98 3.16
CA THR A 112 1.79 -4.68 2.50
C THR A 112 2.11 -5.01 1.05
N ARG A 113 2.91 -4.19 0.35
CA ARG A 113 3.40 -4.54 -1.00
C ARG A 113 4.31 -5.76 -0.97
N LEU A 114 5.27 -5.81 -0.04
CA LEU A 114 6.18 -6.96 0.11
C LEU A 114 5.40 -8.24 0.47
N LEU A 115 4.47 -8.15 1.42
CA LEU A 115 3.64 -9.30 1.80
C LEU A 115 2.78 -9.78 0.62
N ARG A 116 2.21 -8.87 -0.18
CA ARG A 116 1.46 -9.27 -1.39
C ARG A 116 2.35 -10.04 -2.37
N THR A 117 3.61 -9.63 -2.56
CA THR A 117 4.51 -10.34 -3.47
C THR A 117 4.96 -11.68 -2.91
N GLU A 118 5.29 -11.76 -1.62
CA GLU A 118 5.65 -13.03 -0.97
C GLU A 118 4.49 -14.03 -1.02
N LEU A 119 3.27 -13.60 -0.67
CA LEU A 119 2.09 -14.47 -0.72
C LEU A 119 1.73 -14.89 -2.14
N ARG A 120 1.99 -14.02 -3.13
CA ARG A 120 1.83 -14.36 -4.54
C ARG A 120 2.77 -15.50 -4.92
N LEU A 121 4.06 -15.34 -4.62
CA LEU A 121 5.09 -16.34 -4.89
C LEU A 121 4.82 -17.64 -4.14
N ASP A 122 4.38 -17.55 -2.88
CA ASP A 122 3.97 -18.70 -2.09
C ASP A 122 2.86 -19.47 -2.77
N ARG A 123 1.82 -18.77 -3.25
CA ARG A 123 0.71 -19.41 -3.97
C ARG A 123 1.15 -20.00 -5.31
N GLU A 124 2.11 -19.40 -6.01
CA GLU A 124 2.69 -19.98 -7.23
C GLU A 124 3.46 -21.27 -6.89
N ARG A 125 4.21 -21.26 -5.78
CA ARG A 125 4.99 -22.40 -5.29
C ARG A 125 4.11 -23.58 -4.85
N ILE A 126 2.99 -23.32 -4.18
CA ILE A 126 2.01 -24.38 -3.81
C ILE A 126 1.02 -24.70 -4.94
N GLY A 127 1.23 -24.17 -6.15
CA GLY A 127 0.39 -24.44 -7.32
C GLY A 127 -1.03 -23.82 -7.29
N ARG A 128 -1.32 -22.89 -6.37
CA ARG A 128 -2.65 -22.27 -6.18
C ARG A 128 -2.88 -20.95 -6.91
N LEU A 129 -1.85 -20.35 -7.50
CA LEU A 129 -1.98 -19.10 -8.28
C LEU A 129 -1.72 -19.27 -9.77
N ARG A 130 -1.28 -20.46 -10.18
CA ARG A 130 -1.22 -20.82 -11.59
C ARG A 130 -2.54 -21.48 -11.97
N ASP A 131 -3.54 -20.66 -12.31
CA ASP A 131 -4.31 -20.87 -13.56
C ASP A 131 -5.34 -19.78 -13.90
N PRO A 132 -5.27 -19.20 -15.10
CA PRO A 132 -6.40 -18.55 -15.77
C PRO A 132 -7.07 -19.40 -16.86
N ARG A 133 -6.62 -20.64 -17.12
CA ARG A 133 -7.01 -21.47 -18.29
C ARG A 133 -7.14 -22.99 -18.02
N HIS A 134 -7.09 -23.47 -16.79
CA HIS A 134 -7.55 -24.81 -16.37
C HIS A 134 -8.76 -24.71 -15.44
#